data_AF-A0A432H8T5-F1
#
_entry.id   AF-A0A432H8T5-F1
#
_cell.length_a   1.000
_cell.length_b   1.000
_cell.length_c   1.000
_cell.angle_alpha   90.00
_cell.angle_beta   90.00
_cell.angle_gamma   90.00
#
_symmetry.space_group_name_H-M   'P 1'
#
loop_
_entity.id
_entity.type
_entity.pdbx_description
1 polymer ?
#
loop_
_entity_poly.entity_id
_entity_poly.type
_entity_poly.pdbx_seq_one_letter_code
_entity_poly.pdbx_strand_id
1 'polypeptide(L)'
;MHWFNRRFDLHNLNEGQASPVNRPLLPLVQAIILCDRVYKDDETRKCVLAGTFNQIPLVDFPCEYQPASLYLNLSDFSGQHTVSFRFKRLNDDSVIEESPEFPLEHGDRREHH
;
A
#
# COMPACT_ATOMS: atom_id res chain seq x y z
N MET A 1 -6.27 22.06 14.80
CA MET A 1 -5.46 20.86 14.47
C MET A 1 -5.29 20.81 12.96
N HIS A 2 -4.17 21.32 12.47
CA HIS A 2 -3.87 21.35 11.03
C HIS A 2 -3.22 20.02 10.64
N TRP A 3 -3.92 19.23 9.82
CA TRP A 3 -3.37 18.02 9.23
C TRP A 3 -2.29 18.41 8.21
N PHE A 4 -1.07 17.95 8.48
CA PHE A 4 0.11 18.14 7.65
C PHE A 4 0.01 17.16 6.46
N ASN A 5 -0.48 17.65 5.32
CA ASN A 5 -0.53 16.88 4.09
C ASN A 5 0.89 16.88 3.48
N ARG A 6 1.75 15.92 3.88
CA ARG A 6 3.00 15.68 3.15
C ARG A 6 2.66 14.97 1.84
N ARG A 7 2.48 15.81 0.82
CA ARG A 7 2.59 15.48 -0.60
C ARG A 7 3.79 14.54 -0.77
N PHE A 8 3.55 13.31 -1.20
CA PHE A 8 4.62 12.49 -1.77
C PHE A 8 5.11 13.23 -3.02
N ASP A 9 6.26 13.91 -2.90
CA ASP A 9 6.86 14.64 -4.02
C ASP A 9 7.37 13.64 -5.07
N LEU A 10 6.50 13.36 -6.04
CA LEU A 10 6.84 12.75 -7.33
C LEU A 10 7.50 13.82 -8.23
N HIS A 11 8.67 14.30 -7.84
CA HIS A 11 9.52 15.12 -8.70
C HIS A 11 10.87 14.44 -8.85
N ASN A 12 10.97 13.58 -9.88
CA ASN A 12 11.99 13.63 -10.92
C ASN A 12 11.92 12.38 -11.80
N LEU A 13 11.19 12.50 -12.91
CA LEU A 13 11.41 11.66 -14.10
C LEU A 13 11.43 12.59 -15.31
N ASN A 14 12.65 12.94 -15.71
CA ASN A 14 13.10 13.56 -16.96
C ASN A 14 12.02 14.13 -17.89
N GLU A 15 12.15 15.44 -18.14
CA GLU A 15 11.58 16.13 -19.29
C GLU A 15 12.11 15.51 -20.59
N GLY A 16 11.35 14.54 -21.11
CA GLY A 16 11.52 13.92 -22.41
C GLY A 16 10.13 13.57 -22.90
N GLN A 17 9.60 14.38 -23.81
CA GLN A 17 8.23 14.37 -24.31
C GLN A 17 7.75 12.97 -24.74
N ALA A 18 6.96 12.33 -23.88
CA ALA A 18 5.98 11.33 -24.27
C ALA A 18 4.60 11.93 -23.97
N SER A 19 3.67 11.83 -24.91
CA SER A 19 2.30 12.31 -24.76
C SER A 19 1.69 11.81 -23.44
N PRO A 20 1.01 12.66 -22.65
CA PRO A 20 0.55 12.34 -21.29
C PRO A 20 -0.53 11.25 -21.20
N VAL A 21 -0.89 10.64 -22.32
CA VAL A 21 -2.03 9.73 -22.47
C VAL A 21 -1.67 8.27 -22.13
N ASN A 22 -0.38 7.89 -22.11
CA ASN A 22 0.01 6.47 -22.04
C ASN A 22 1.01 6.09 -20.95
N ARG A 23 1.10 6.85 -19.84
CA ARG A 23 1.88 6.41 -18.67
C ARG A 23 0.95 5.64 -17.71
N PRO A 24 1.33 4.44 -17.25
CA PRO A 24 0.58 3.74 -16.21
C PRO A 24 0.50 4.62 -14.97
N LEU A 25 -0.71 4.74 -14.42
CA LEU A 25 -0.93 5.53 -13.22
C LEU A 25 -0.33 4.78 -12.02
N LEU A 26 0.39 5.50 -11.16
CA LEU A 26 0.98 4.92 -9.96
C LEU A 26 -0.08 4.72 -8.86
N PRO A 27 -0.02 3.63 -8.08
CA PRO A 27 -0.96 3.39 -7.00
C PRO A 27 -0.94 4.46 -5.92
N LEU A 28 -2.09 5.09 -5.72
CA LEU A 28 -2.36 5.92 -4.56
C LEU A 28 -2.82 5.04 -3.41
N VAL A 29 -2.05 5.05 -2.33
CA VAL A 29 -2.38 4.33 -1.08
C VAL A 29 -3.48 5.08 -0.33
N GLN A 30 -4.66 4.49 -0.26
CA GLN A 30 -5.79 5.02 0.51
C GLN A 30 -5.78 4.52 1.95
N ALA A 31 -5.38 3.27 2.17
CA ALA A 31 -5.26 2.69 3.49
C ALA A 31 -4.20 1.57 3.55
N ILE A 32 -3.51 1.50 4.68
CA ILE A 32 -2.69 0.37 5.11
C ILE A 32 -3.14 0.04 6.53
N ILE A 33 -3.73 -1.13 6.74
CA ILE A 33 -4.32 -1.52 8.03
C ILE A 33 -3.79 -2.89 8.43
N LEU A 34 -3.17 -2.96 9.61
CA LEU A 34 -2.79 -4.22 10.23
C LEU A 34 -3.95 -4.73 11.11
N CYS A 35 -4.29 -6.00 10.97
CA CYS A 35 -5.37 -6.64 11.72
C CYS A 35 -5.12 -8.13 11.93
N ASP A 36 -5.84 -8.78 12.83
CA ASP A 36 -5.72 -10.24 13.01
C ASP A 36 -6.04 -10.98 11.70
N ARG A 37 -7.19 -10.65 11.10
CA ARG A 37 -7.73 -11.35 9.92
C ARG A 37 -8.47 -10.42 8.97
N VAL A 38 -8.35 -10.71 7.68
CA VAL A 38 -9.13 -10.10 6.59
C VAL A 38 -10.09 -11.15 6.02
N TYR A 39 -11.37 -10.86 6.01
CA TYR A 39 -12.38 -11.67 5.33
C TYR A 39 -12.86 -10.93 4.11
N LYS A 40 -12.72 -11.54 2.93
CA LYS A 40 -13.23 -10.98 1.68
C LYS A 40 -14.47 -11.74 1.26
N ASP A 41 -15.52 -11.00 0.98
CA ASP A 41 -16.75 -11.51 0.39
C ASP A 41 -16.60 -11.50 -1.13
N ASP A 42 -16.64 -12.68 -1.75
CA ASP A 42 -16.35 -12.81 -3.19
C ASP A 42 -17.46 -12.24 -4.08
N GLU A 43 -18.72 -12.24 -3.61
CA GLU A 43 -19.85 -11.72 -4.37
C GLU A 43 -19.85 -10.19 -4.42
N THR A 44 -19.66 -9.55 -3.27
CA THR A 44 -19.76 -8.10 -3.10
C THR A 44 -18.41 -7.39 -3.22
N ARG A 45 -17.30 -8.15 -3.17
CA ARG A 45 -15.92 -7.65 -3.05
C ARG A 45 -15.67 -6.80 -1.81
N LYS A 46 -16.58 -6.81 -0.83
CA LYS A 46 -16.41 -6.11 0.43
C LYS A 46 -15.44 -6.88 1.33
N CYS A 47 -14.70 -6.15 2.16
CA CYS A 47 -13.81 -6.75 3.15
C CYS A 47 -14.30 -6.43 4.57
N VAL A 48 -14.21 -7.42 5.45
CA VAL A 48 -14.34 -7.26 6.90
C VAL A 48 -12.94 -7.41 7.50
N LEU A 49 -12.50 -6.39 8.23
CA LEU A 49 -11.26 -6.40 8.98
C LEU A 49 -11.58 -6.75 10.44
N ALA A 50 -11.06 -7.86 10.94
CA ALA A 50 -11.28 -8.29 12.32
C ALA A 50 -10.00 -8.08 13.14
N GLY A 51 -10.13 -7.48 14.32
CA GLY A 51 -9.02 -7.27 15.24
C GLY A 51 -7.97 -6.29 14.72
N THR A 52 -8.38 -5.07 14.34
CA THR A 52 -7.43 -4.02 13.93
C THR A 52 -6.55 -3.58 15.10
N PHE A 53 -5.25 -3.42 14.86
CA PHE A 53 -4.32 -2.99 15.90
C PHE A 53 -4.10 -1.49 15.87
N ASN A 54 -4.22 -0.85 17.04
CA ASN A 54 -3.67 0.50 17.25
C ASN A 54 -2.24 0.41 17.80
N GLN A 55 -1.99 -0.61 18.62
CA GLN A 55 -0.70 -0.93 19.22
C GLN A 55 -0.61 -2.44 19.35
N ILE A 56 0.61 -2.98 19.17
CA ILE A 56 0.90 -4.39 19.41
C ILE A 56 1.85 -4.45 20.61
N PRO A 57 1.44 -5.03 21.75
CA PRO A 57 2.31 -5.18 22.90
C PRO A 57 3.35 -6.26 22.60
N LEU A 58 4.63 -5.88 22.67
CA LEU A 58 5.76 -6.77 22.41
C LEU A 58 6.67 -6.77 23.64
N VAL A 59 7.19 -7.95 24.00
CA VAL A 59 8.15 -8.08 25.10
C VAL A 59 9.52 -7.54 24.68
N ASP A 60 9.96 -7.92 23.47
CA ASP A 60 11.23 -7.51 22.87
C ASP A 60 11.04 -7.26 21.36
N PHE A 61 11.94 -6.48 20.75
CA PHE A 61 11.90 -6.13 19.33
C PHE A 61 13.28 -6.29 18.67
N PRO A 62 13.40 -6.90 17.47
CA PRO A 62 12.33 -7.43 16.61
C PRO A 62 11.71 -8.73 17.15
N CYS A 63 10.47 -9.02 16.75
CA CYS A 63 9.77 -10.23 17.14
C CYS A 63 8.85 -10.75 16.02
N GLU A 64 8.46 -12.01 16.14
CA GLU A 64 7.35 -12.57 15.37
C GLU A 64 6.03 -12.34 16.09
N TYR A 65 5.00 -11.89 15.37
CA TYR A 65 3.66 -11.69 15.89
C TYR A 65 2.63 -12.37 14.99
N GLN A 66 1.83 -13.26 15.58
CA GLN A 66 0.76 -13.96 14.88
C GLN A 66 -0.47 -14.12 15.78
N PRO A 67 -1.69 -14.03 15.22
CA PRO A 67 -2.00 -13.78 13.81
C PRO A 67 -1.82 -12.29 13.40
N ALA A 68 -1.40 -12.04 12.16
CA ALA A 68 -1.31 -10.70 11.59
C ALA A 68 -1.55 -10.72 10.08
N SER A 69 -2.42 -9.84 9.61
CA SER A 69 -2.83 -9.67 8.23
C SER A 69 -2.76 -8.19 7.85
N LEU A 70 -2.25 -7.89 6.65
CA LEU A 70 -2.17 -6.54 6.11
C LEU A 70 -3.28 -6.32 5.08
N TYR A 71 -4.20 -5.41 5.35
CA TYR A 71 -5.16 -4.93 4.37
C TYR A 71 -4.64 -3.66 3.69
N LEU A 72 -4.79 -3.62 2.37
CA LEU A 72 -4.36 -2.51 1.53
C LEU A 72 -5.51 -2.07 0.65
N ASN A 73 -5.72 -0.76 0.62
CA ASN A 73 -6.62 -0.13 -0.34
C ASN A 73 -5.81 0.79 -1.24
N LEU A 74 -5.75 0.44 -2.53
CA LEU A 74 -5.03 1.17 -3.56
C LEU A 74 -6.04 1.69 -4.59
N SER A 75 -5.81 2.90 -5.07
CA SER A 75 -6.67 3.58 -6.04
C SER A 75 -5.85 4.22 -7.14
N ASP A 76 -6.54 4.63 -8.21
CA ASP A 76 -5.98 5.45 -9.29
C ASP A 76 -4.71 4.87 -9.92
N PHE A 77 -4.63 3.54 -10.05
CA PHE A 77 -3.56 2.88 -10.80
C PHE A 77 -4.09 2.06 -11.97
N SER A 78 -3.24 1.91 -12.98
CA SER A 78 -3.50 1.02 -14.10
C SER A 78 -2.22 0.35 -14.56
N GLY A 79 -2.37 -0.80 -15.20
CA GLY A 79 -1.25 -1.62 -15.65
C GLY A 79 -0.66 -2.49 -14.54
N GLN A 80 0.53 -3.01 -14.81
CA GLN A 80 1.27 -3.88 -13.90
C GLN A 80 2.29 -3.08 -13.10
N HIS A 81 2.31 -3.31 -11.79
CA HIS A 81 3.22 -2.69 -10.83
C HIS A 81 3.88 -3.77 -10.00
N THR A 82 5.18 -3.64 -9.76
CA THR A 82 5.90 -4.47 -8.80
C THR A 82 6.00 -3.70 -7.50
N VAL A 83 5.60 -4.32 -6.39
CA VAL A 83 5.58 -3.68 -5.07
C VAL A 83 6.21 -4.57 -4.01
N SER A 84 6.74 -3.96 -2.96
CA SER A 84 7.20 -4.62 -1.73
C SER A 84 6.71 -3.86 -0.50
N PHE A 85 6.60 -4.54 0.65
CA PHE A 85 6.35 -3.91 1.93
C PHE A 85 7.62 -3.80 2.73
N ARG A 86 7.80 -2.67 3.39
CA ARG A 86 8.91 -2.44 4.31
C ARG A 86 8.38 -2.03 5.67
N PHE A 87 8.76 -2.77 6.71
CA PHE A 87 8.61 -2.31 8.08
C PHE A 87 9.80 -1.45 8.44
N LYS A 88 9.56 -0.18 8.73
CA LYS A 88 10.59 0.79 9.08
C LYS A 88 10.47 1.25 10.51
N ARG A 89 11.62 1.48 11.16
CA ARG A 89 11.66 2.08 12.48
C ARG A 89 11.46 3.59 12.33
N LEU A 90 10.45 4.14 13.01
CA LEU A 90 10.09 5.56 12.86
C LEU A 90 11.19 6.54 13.29
N ASN A 91 12.08 6.13 14.19
CA ASN A 91 13.11 7.03 14.73
C ASN A 91 14.23 7.32 13.73
N ASP A 92 14.58 6.34 12.88
CA ASP A 92 15.76 6.40 12.00
C ASP A 92 15.48 5.94 10.56
N ASP A 93 14.23 5.62 10.23
CA ASP A 93 13.77 5.06 8.95
C ASP A 93 14.49 3.78 8.51
N SER A 94 15.23 3.12 9.41
CA SER A 94 15.88 1.86 9.11
C SER A 94 14.85 0.78 8.78
N VAL A 95 15.12 0.02 7.72
CA VAL A 95 14.29 -1.12 7.33
C VAL A 95 14.58 -2.26 8.31
N ILE A 96 13.56 -2.66 9.04
CA ILE A 96 13.60 -3.82 9.94
C ILE A 96 13.38 -5.09 9.15
N GLU A 97 12.40 -5.07 8.26
CA GLU A 97 12.03 -6.20 7.41
C GLU A 97 11.46 -5.71 6.09
N GLU A 98 11.69 -6.48 5.02
CA GLU A 98 11.14 -6.26 3.69
C GLU A 98 10.52 -7.54 3.14
N SER A 99 9.29 -7.44 2.64
CA SER A 99 8.67 -8.56 1.93
C SER A 99 9.34 -8.78 0.57
N PRO A 100 9.27 -10.00 0.00
CA PRO A 100 9.54 -10.18 -1.41
C PRO A 100 8.70 -9.24 -2.26
N GLU A 101 9.21 -8.92 -3.45
CA GLU A 101 8.45 -8.20 -4.46
C GLU A 101 7.30 -9.08 -4.98
N PHE A 102 6.14 -8.48 -5.22
CA PHE A 102 5.01 -9.15 -5.82
C PHE A 102 4.26 -8.24 -6.82
N PRO A 103 3.64 -8.83 -7.85
CA PRO A 103 2.94 -8.06 -8.87
C PRO A 103 1.55 -7.61 -8.41
N LEU A 104 1.17 -6.41 -8.80
CA LEU A 104 -0.18 -5.87 -8.75
C LEU A 104 -0.62 -5.49 -10.16
N GLU A 105 -1.80 -5.94 -10.56
CA GLU A 105 -2.39 -5.61 -11.85
C GLU A 105 -3.75 -4.94 -11.65
N HIS A 106 -3.97 -3.84 -12.38
CA HIS A 106 -5.28 -3.20 -12.44
C HIS A 106 -5.60 -2.79 -13.87
N GLY A 107 -6.76 -3.20 -14.36
CA GLY A 107 -7.22 -2.83 -15.70
C GLY A 107 -7.41 -1.32 -15.82
N ASP A 108 -7.01 -0.74 -16.95
CA ASP A 108 -7.27 0.67 -17.22
C ASP A 108 -8.73 0.86 -17.61
N ARG A 109 -9.53 1.44 -16.70
CA ARG A 109 -10.95 1.67 -16.96
C ARG A 109 -11.20 2.80 -17.98
N ARG A 110 -10.16 3.54 -18.40
CA ARG A 110 -10.28 4.62 -19.41
C ARG A 110 -10.53 4.11 -20.82
N GLU A 111 -10.32 2.81 -21.09
CA GLU A 111 -10.51 2.22 -22.42
C GLU A 111 -11.98 1.97 -22.81
N HIS A 112 -12.93 2.26 -21.90
CA HIS A 112 -14.37 2.04 -22.11
C HIS A 112 -15.19 3.33 -22.34
N HIS A 113 -14.57 4.41 -22.84
CA HIS A 113 -15.27 5.66 -23.18
C HIS A 113 -14.89 6.18 -24.57
#